data_AF-A0A1B8XW62-F1
#
_entry.id   AF-A0A1B8XW62-F1
#
_cell.length_a   1.000
_cell.length_b   1.000
_cell.length_c   1.000
_cell.angle_alpha   90.00
_cell.angle_beta   90.00
_cell.angle_gamma   90.00
#
_symmetry.space_group_name_H-M   'P 1'
#
loop_
_entity.id
_entity.type
_entity.pdbx_description
1 polymer ?
#
loop_
_entity_poly.entity_id
_entity_poly.type
_entity_poly.pdbx_seq_one_letter_code
_entity_poly.pdbx_strand_id
1 'polypeptide(L)' 'MAAYIEFVPPPECPVFEPSWEEFSDPLSFIGRIRPIAEKTGICKSNLPSFCFTPRVLRLNELE' A
#
# COMPACT_ATOMS: atom_id res chain seq x y z
N MET A 1 -14.46 29.11 18.38
CA MET A 1 -14.26 27.65 18.23
C MET A 1 -13.63 27.40 16.87
N ALA A 2 -12.42 26.82 16.81
CA ALA A 2 -11.90 26.28 15.56
C ALA A 2 -12.76 25.07 15.19
N ALA A 3 -13.39 25.09 14.02
CA ALA A 3 -14.06 23.91 13.48
C ALA A 3 -12.96 22.88 13.17
N TYR A 4 -12.84 21.86 14.01
CA TYR A 4 -12.02 20.71 13.68
C TYR A 4 -12.76 19.97 12.57
N ILE A 5 -12.18 19.92 11.38
CA ILE A 5 -12.63 19.01 10.34
C ILE A 5 -12.15 17.62 10.75
N GLU A 6 -13.06 16.70 11.07
CA GLU A 6 -12.68 15.32 11.34
C GLU A 6 -12.11 14.69 10.07
N PHE A 7 -11.04 13.92 10.22
CA PHE A 7 -10.42 13.20 9.10
C PHE A 7 -11.41 12.19 8.52
N VAL A 8 -11.68 12.29 7.23
CA VAL A 8 -12.47 11.31 6.49
C VAL A 8 -11.49 10.37 5.76
N PRO A 9 -11.46 9.06 6.10
CA PRO A 9 -10.55 8.13 5.45
C PRO A 9 -10.89 8.00 3.95
N PRO A 10 -9.87 8.00 3.06
CA PRO A 10 -10.07 7.72 1.65
C PRO A 10 -10.51 6.25 1.44
N PRO A 11 -11.08 5.91 0.27
CA PRO A 11 -11.43 4.54 -0.05
C PRO A 11 -10.20 3.63 -0.06
N GLU A 12 -10.37 2.41 0.44
CA GLU A 12 -9.30 1.40 0.48
C GLU A 12 -8.85 0.99 -0.93
N CYS A 13 -7.54 0.78 -1.08
CA CYS A 13 -6.96 0.31 -2.33
C CYS A 13 -7.20 -1.21 -2.53
N PRO A 14 -7.21 -1.71 -3.78
CA PRO A 14 -7.33 -3.14 -4.05
C PRO A 14 -6.14 -3.90 -3.46
N VAL A 15 -6.46 -4.95 -2.70
CA VAL A 15 -5.50 -5.89 -2.11
C VAL A 15 -5.46 -7.13 -3.00
N PHE A 16 -4.26 -7.54 -3.41
CA PHE A 16 -4.06 -8.78 -4.16
C PHE A 16 -3.21 -9.75 -3.34
N GLU A 17 -3.67 -10.99 -3.24
CA GLU A 17 -2.95 -12.08 -2.59
C GLU A 17 -2.42 -13.01 -3.68
N PRO A 18 -1.17 -12.83 -4.17
CA PRO A 18 -0.59 -13.73 -5.15
C PRO A 18 -0.40 -15.13 -4.56
N SER A 19 -0.54 -16.15 -5.40
CA SER A 19 -0.02 -17.48 -5.06
C SER A 19 1.52 -17.46 -5.02
N TRP A 20 2.16 -18.48 -4.44
CA TRP A 20 3.62 -18.61 -4.44
C TRP A 20 4.23 -18.64 -5.85
N GLU A 21 3.50 -19.16 -6.83
CA GLU A 21 3.91 -19.21 -8.24
C GLU A 21 3.90 -17.81 -8.86
N GLU A 22 2.86 -17.02 -8.59
CA GLU A 22 2.74 -15.63 -9.06
C GLU A 22 3.72 -14.70 -8.35
N PHE A 23 4.04 -15.00 -7.09
CA PHE A 23 5.05 -14.29 -6.33
C PHE A 23 6.47 -14.49 -6.91
N SER A 24 6.72 -15.62 -7.57
CA SER A 24 8.00 -15.92 -8.20
C SER A 24 8.30 -15.08 -9.45
N ASP A 25 7.27 -14.56 -10.14
CA ASP A 25 7.43 -13.67 -11.29
C ASP A 25 6.63 -12.37 -11.09
N PRO A 26 7.21 -11.38 -10.39
CA PRO A 26 6.51 -10.16 -10.02
C PRO A 26 6.12 -9.29 -11.23
N LEU A 27 6.86 -9.33 -12.33
CA LEU A 27 6.53 -8.52 -13.52
C LEU A 27 5.29 -9.06 -14.23
N SER A 28 5.17 -10.38 -14.34
CA SER A 28 3.98 -11.02 -14.90
C SER A 28 2.76 -10.80 -14.01
N PHE A 29 2.93 -10.88 -12.69
CA PHE A 29 1.85 -10.57 -11.74
C PHE A 29 1.40 -9.10 -11.85
N ILE A 30 2.34 -8.15 -11.91
CA ILE A 30 2.03 -6.72 -12.12
C ILE A 30 1.28 -6.52 -13.45
N GLY A 31 1.70 -7.20 -14.52
CA GLY A 31 1.01 -7.17 -15.81
C GLY A 31 -0.44 -7.64 -15.73
N ARG A 32 -0.71 -8.69 -14.94
CA ARG A 32 -2.05 -9.24 -14.69
C ARG A 32 -2.95 -8.28 -13.92
N ILE A 33 -2.42 -7.63 -12.88
CA ILE A 33 -3.20 -6.72 -12.02
C ILE A 33 -3.30 -5.29 -12.55
N ARG A 34 -2.43 -4.87 -13.48
CA ARG A 34 -2.38 -3.53 -14.09
C ARG A 34 -3.76 -2.96 -14.47
N PRO A 35 -4.63 -3.64 -15.24
CA PRO A 35 -5.91 -3.05 -15.65
C PRO A 35 -6.86 -2.71 -14.48
N ILE A 36 -6.65 -3.31 -13.31
CA ILE A 36 -7.43 -3.07 -12.10
C ILE A 36 -6.71 -2.03 -11.22
N ALA A 37 -5.40 -2.20 -11.00
CA ALA A 37 -4.58 -1.34 -10.14
C ALA A 37 -4.35 0.06 -10.72
N GLU A 38 -4.35 0.23 -12.04
CA GLU A 38 -4.17 1.52 -12.71
C GLU A 38 -5.29 2.52 -12.37
N LYS A 39 -6.50 2.02 -12.06
CA LYS A 39 -7.63 2.86 -11.66
C LYS A 39 -7.47 3.45 -10.26
N THR A 40 -6.66 2.84 -9.40
CA THR A 40 -6.46 3.25 -8.00
C THR A 40 -5.07 3.80 -7.73
N GLY A 41 -4.15 3.72 -8.69
CA GLY A 41 -2.78 4.24 -8.59
C GLY A 41 -1.84 3.43 -7.67
N ILE A 42 -2.39 2.75 -6.65
CA ILE A 42 -1.67 1.88 -5.73
C ILE A 42 -2.42 0.55 -5.52
N CYS A 43 -1.66 -0.52 -5.24
CA CYS A 43 -2.18 -1.83 -4.81
C CYS A 43 -1.23 -2.46 -3.77
N LYS A 44 -1.76 -3.23 -2.82
CA LYS A 44 -0.99 -3.86 -1.74
C LYS A 44 -0.79 -5.36 -2.00
N SER A 45 0.45 -5.85 -1.83
CA SER A 45 0.83 -7.27 -1.84
C SER A 45 1.54 -7.62 -0.53
N ASN A 46 1.22 -8.79 0.05
CA ASN A 46 1.76 -9.22 1.35
C ASN A 46 3.12 -9.88 1.18
N LEU A 47 4.12 -9.41 1.93
CA LEU A 47 5.47 -9.98 2.01
C LEU A 47 5.68 -10.69 3.36
N PRO A 48 6.56 -11.70 3.42
CA PRO A 48 6.93 -12.35 4.69
C PRO A 48 7.63 -11.36 5.65
N SER A 49 7.46 -11.58 6.96
CA SER A 49 8.00 -10.72 8.01
C SER A 49 9.53 -10.75 8.09
N PHE A 50 10.18 -9.59 8.22
CA PHE A 50 11.64 -9.43 8.41
C PHE A 50 11.95 -8.54 9.62
N CYS A 51 13.07 -8.78 10.31
CA CYS A 51 13.51 -8.00 11.47
C CYS A 51 14.47 -6.87 11.05
N PHE A 52 14.13 -5.63 11.36
CA PHE A 52 14.96 -4.44 11.06
C PHE A 52 14.89 -3.41 12.20
N THR A 53 15.89 -2.55 12.33
CA THR A 53 15.95 -1.47 13.33
C THR A 53 15.31 -0.18 12.79
N PRO A 54 14.13 0.27 13.28
CA PRO A 54 13.40 1.40 12.72
C PRO A 54 14.06 2.76 12.96
N ARG A 55 13.77 3.74 12.07
CA ARG A 55 14.12 5.15 12.25
C ARG A 55 13.01 5.90 12.99
N VAL A 56 13.37 6.88 13.83
CA VAL A 56 12.42 7.75 14.54
C VAL A 56 11.96 8.88 13.60
N LEU A 57 10.64 9.09 13.48
CA LEU A 57 10.03 10.19 12.71
C LEU A 57 9.20 11.08 13.65
N ARG A 58 9.42 12.40 13.62
CA ARG A 58 8.63 13.38 14.37
C ARG A 58 7.56 13.97 13.45
N LEU A 59 6.30 13.66 13.75
CA LEU A 59 5.15 13.93 12.88
C LEU A 59 4.90 15.43 12.63
N ASN A 60 5.29 16.31 13.56
CA ASN A 60 5.03 17.75 13.48
C ASN A 60 6.15 18.54 12.78
N GLU A 61 7.18 17.86 12.29
CA GLU A 61 8.32 18.47 11.58
C GLU A 61 8.26 18.24 10.05
N LEU A 62 7.25 17.51 9.57
CA LEU A 62 7.01 17.21 8.16
C LEU A 62 5.75 17.95 7.70
N GLU A 63 5.89 18.82 6.71
CA GLU A 63 4.79 19.60 6.10
C GLU A 63 4.13 18.85 4.95
#